data_AF-A0A7C4D5R3-F1
#
_entry.id   AF-A0A7C4D5R3-F1
#
_cell.length_a   1.000
_cell.length_b   1.000
_cell.length_c   1.000
_cell.angle_alpha   90.00
_cell.angle_beta   90.00
_cell.angle_gamma   90.00
#
_symmetry.space_group_name_H-M   'P 1'
#
loop_
_entity.id
_entity.type
_entity.pdbx_description
1 polymer ?
#
loop_
_entity_poly.entity_id
_entity_poly.type
_entity_poly.pdbx_seq_one_letter_code
_entity_poly.pdbx_strand_id
1 'polypeptide(L)' 'MLWRILALYPALTSDYYGNRNLGANYGIMFTAYGAGSILGPIMASYFRELQGSYLPAFYISTMLIVVAIFLISFILLKKK' A
#
# COMPACT_ATOMS: atom_id res chain seq x y z
N MET A 1 -3.49 -13.09 14.89
CA MET A 1 -3.41 -11.64 14.62
C MET A 1 -3.65 -11.27 13.14
N LEU A 2 -3.37 -12.15 12.17
CA LEU A 2 -3.59 -11.91 10.73
C LEU A 2 -5.05 -11.70 10.30
N TRP A 3 -6.03 -12.21 11.05
CA TRP A 3 -7.46 -12.09 10.71
C TRP A 3 -7.98 -10.64 10.71
N ARG A 4 -7.33 -9.74 11.47
CA ARG A 4 -7.78 -8.33 11.58
C ARG A 4 -7.58 -7.55 10.28
N ILE A 5 -6.59 -7.93 9.49
CA ILE A 5 -6.20 -7.21 8.28
C ILE A 5 -7.23 -7.48 7.16
N LEU A 6 -7.72 -8.72 7.09
CA LEU A 6 -8.77 -9.14 6.14
C LEU A 6 -10.13 -8.47 6.42
N ALA A 7 -10.40 -8.08 7.67
CA ALA A 7 -11.60 -7.31 8.01
C ALA A 7 -11.43 -5.80 7.78
N LEU A 8 -10.21 -5.28 7.95
CA LEU A 8 -9.94 -3.84 7.86
C LEU A 8 -10.01 -3.30 6.43
N TYR A 9 -9.40 -4.01 5.46
CA TYR A 9 -9.38 -3.56 4.07
C TYR A 9 -10.77 -3.43 3.41
N PRO A 10 -11.70 -4.41 3.52
CA PRO A 10 -13.03 -4.27 2.96
C PRO A 10 -13.88 -3.24 3.73
N ALA A 11 -13.71 -3.12 5.05
CA ALA A 11 -14.39 -2.08 5.84
C ALA A 11 -13.98 -0.67 5.39
N LEU A 12 -12.67 -0.41 5.26
CA LEU A 12 -12.16 0.85 4.74
C LEU A 12 -12.64 1.09 3.30
N THR A 13 -12.56 0.09 2.42
CA THR A 13 -13.01 0.22 1.03
C THR A 13 -14.51 0.55 0.96
N SER A 14 -15.32 -0.02 1.87
CA SER A 14 -16.76 0.29 2.00
C SER A 14 -17.02 1.72 2.49
N ASP A 15 -16.25 2.19 3.47
CA ASP A 15 -16.38 3.54 4.04
C ASP A 15 -15.96 4.66 3.06
N TYR A 16 -15.06 4.37 2.12
CA TYR A 16 -14.59 5.34 1.11
C TYR A 16 -15.32 5.27 -0.23
N TYR A 17 -15.65 4.07 -0.74
CA TYR A 17 -16.19 3.90 -2.09
C TYR A 17 -17.65 3.41 -2.13
N GLY A 18 -18.26 3.13 -0.97
CA GLY A 18 -19.67 2.75 -0.87
C GLY A 18 -19.95 1.27 -1.16
N ASN A 19 -21.05 0.77 -0.57
CA ASN A 19 -21.36 -0.66 -0.48
C ASN A 19 -21.88 -1.30 -1.80
N ARG A 20 -22.10 -0.50 -2.85
CA ARG A 20 -22.79 -0.95 -4.08
C ARG A 20 -21.89 -1.75 -5.04
N ASN A 21 -20.59 -1.46 -5.07
CA ASN A 21 -19.59 -2.13 -5.94
C ASN A 21 -18.36 -2.60 -5.13
N LEU A 22 -18.55 -3.11 -3.90
CA LEU A 22 -17.44 -3.52 -3.04
C LEU A 22 -16.49 -4.54 -3.68
N GLY A 23 -17.02 -5.53 -4.39
CA GLY A 23 -16.21 -6.57 -5.02
C GLY A 23 -15.22 -6.02 -6.05
N ALA A 24 -15.67 -5.08 -6.89
CA ALA A 24 -14.82 -4.45 -7.91
C ALA A 24 -13.78 -3.51 -7.28
N ASN A 25 -14.18 -2.68 -6.31
CA ASN A 25 -13.27 -1.74 -5.64
C ASN A 25 -12.22 -2.46 -4.79
N TYR A 26 -12.63 -3.51 -4.09
CA TYR A 26 -11.70 -4.37 -3.35
C TYR A 26 -10.76 -5.13 -4.30
N GLY A 27 -11.26 -5.54 -5.47
CA GLY A 27 -10.44 -6.13 -6.53
C GLY A 27 -9.28 -5.22 -6.96
N ILE A 28 -9.55 -3.92 -7.16
CA ILE A 28 -8.52 -2.92 -7.50
C ILE A 28 -7.50 -2.75 -6.36
N MET A 29 -7.95 -2.76 -5.10
CA MET A 29 -7.04 -2.76 -3.95
C MET A 29 -6.13 -3.99 -3.94
N PHE A 30 -6.70 -5.17 -4.25
CA PHE A 30 -5.94 -6.42 -4.26
C PHE A 30 -4.92 -6.47 -5.41
N THR A 31 -5.24 -5.92 -6.58
CA THR A 31 -4.28 -5.83 -7.69
C THR A 31 -3.13 -4.88 -7.37
N ALA A 32 -3.41 -3.74 -6.73
CA ALA A 32 -2.36 -2.83 -6.25
C ALA A 32 -1.44 -3.49 -5.21
N TYR A 33 -2.02 -4.26 -4.27
CA TYR A 33 -1.25 -5.04 -3.30
C TYR A 33 -0.38 -6.11 -3.97
N GLY A 34 -0.92 -6.82 -4.96
CA GLY A 34 -0.18 -7.81 -5.75
C GLY A 34 1.00 -7.19 -6.50
N ALA A 35 0.79 -6.05 -7.16
CA ALA A 35 1.84 -5.32 -7.86
C ALA A 35 2.95 -4.84 -6.91
N GLY A 36 2.58 -4.29 -5.75
CA GLY A 36 3.55 -3.86 -4.73
C GLY A 36 4.36 -5.03 -4.16
N SER A 37 3.73 -6.20 -3.99
CA SER A 37 4.38 -7.41 -3.48
C SER A 37 5.43 -7.98 -4.43
N ILE A 38 5.29 -7.74 -5.74
CA ILE A 38 6.28 -8.13 -6.75
C ILE A 38 7.41 -7.10 -6.82
N LEU A 39 7.07 -5.81 -6.81
CA LEU A 39 8.06 -4.73 -6.95
C LEU A 39 9.00 -4.60 -5.74
N GLY A 40 8.51 -4.83 -4.52
CA GLY A 40 9.30 -4.71 -3.31
C GLY A 40 10.55 -5.61 -3.28
N PRO A 41 10.41 -6.93 -3.44
CA PRO A 41 11.53 -7.86 -3.47
C PRO A 41 12.50 -7.60 -4.62
N ILE A 42 11.98 -7.27 -5.83
CA ILE A 42 12.80 -6.99 -7.02
C ILE A 42 13.68 -5.76 -6.78
N MET A 43 13.11 -4.69 -6.23
CA MET A 43 13.90 -3.51 -5.86
C MET A 43 14.90 -3.85 -4.75
N ALA A 44 14.49 -4.59 -3.72
CA ALA A 44 15.39 -4.98 -2.63
C ALA A 44 16.57 -5.85 -3.11
N SER A 45 16.35 -6.78 -4.04
CA SER A 45 17.42 -7.57 -4.66
C SER A 45 18.33 -6.70 -5.53
N TYR A 46 17.77 -5.80 -6.34
CA TYR A 46 18.53 -4.92 -7.22
C TYR A 46 19.48 -4.00 -6.44
N PHE A 47 19.01 -3.38 -5.35
CA PHE A 47 19.87 -2.53 -4.52
C PHE A 47 20.95 -3.32 -3.77
N ARG A 48 20.64 -4.57 -3.38
CA ARG A 48 21.63 -5.47 -2.77
C ARG A 48 22.75 -5.81 -3.75
N GLU A 49 22.43 -6.05 -5.02
CA GLU A 49 23.42 -6.41 -6.05
C GLU A 49 24.35 -5.23 -6.40
N LEU A 50 23.83 -4.00 -6.43
CA LEU A 50 24.63 -2.82 -6.80
C LEU A 50 25.52 -2.30 -5.67
N GLN A 51 25.02 -2.27 -4.44
CA GLN A 51 25.71 -1.61 -3.31
C GLN A 51 26.12 -2.58 -2.20
N GLY A 52 25.78 -3.87 -2.29
CA GLY A 52 26.05 -4.86 -1.24
C GLY A 52 25.29 -4.62 0.08
N SER A 53 24.41 -3.62 0.13
CA SER A 53 23.70 -3.18 1.33
C SER A 53 22.21 -2.97 1.07
N TYR A 54 21.38 -3.29 2.05
CA TYR A 54 19.92 -3.13 2.00
C TYR A 54 19.43 -1.76 2.47
N LEU A 55 20.30 -0.94 3.06
CA LEU A 55 19.96 0.41 3.54
C LEU A 55 19.25 1.29 2.48
N PRO A 56 19.65 1.30 1.19
CA PRO A 56 18.98 2.10 0.16
C PRO A 56 17.54 1.67 -0.07
N ALA A 57 17.25 0.37 -0.05
CA ALA A 57 15.90 -0.17 -0.23
C ALA A 57 14.98 0.23 0.93
N PHE A 58 15.51 0.29 2.15
CA PHE A 58 14.77 0.80 3.31
C PHE A 58 14.49 2.29 3.19
N TYR A 59 15.47 3.12 2.76
CA TYR A 59 15.23 4.55 2.55
C TYR A 59 14.13 4.82 1.52
N ILE A 60 14.12 4.09 0.40
CA ILE A 60 13.08 4.22 -0.63
C ILE A 60 11.71 3.80 -0.08
N SER A 61 11.66 2.71 0.69
CA SER A 61 10.42 2.25 1.34
C SER A 61 9.89 3.28 2.32
N THR A 62 10.75 3.91 3.13
CA THR A 62 10.38 5.00 4.03
C THR A 62 9.82 6.20 3.28
N MET A 63 10.46 6.59 2.16
CA MET A 63 9.96 7.69 1.33
C MET A 63 8.57 7.40 0.75
N LEU A 64 8.34 6.17 0.28
CA LEU A 64 7.01 5.73 -0.20
C LEU A 64 5.94 5.84 0.90
N ILE A 65 6.27 5.41 2.13
CA ILE A 65 5.35 5.47 3.27
C ILE A 65 5.01 6.93 3.62
N VAL A 66 6.00 7.84 3.62
CA VAL A 66 5.78 9.26 3.89
C VAL A 66 4.84 9.88 2.85
N VAL A 67 5.04 9.57 1.56
CA VAL A 67 4.14 10.01 0.48
C VAL A 67 2.73 9.45 0.65
N ALA A 68 2.60 8.17 1.02
CA ALA A 68 1.30 7.54 1.28
C ALA A 68 0.55 8.23 2.44
N ILE A 69 1.25 8.52 3.54
CA ILE A 69 0.68 9.25 4.68
C ILE A 69 0.20 10.64 4.26
N PHE A 70 0.98 11.35 3.44
CA PHE A 70 0.63 12.67 2.94
C PHE A 70 -0.63 12.64 2.06
N LEU A 71 -0.71 11.68 1.13
CA LEU A 71 -1.88 11.49 0.27
C LEU A 71 -3.13 11.13 1.07
N ILE A 72 -3.02 10.21 2.03
CA ILE A 72 -4.14 9.82 2.90
C ILE A 72 -4.61 11.02 3.74
N SER A 73 -3.67 11.78 4.31
CA SER A 73 -3.98 12.97 5.10
C SER A 73 -4.72 14.03 4.26
N PHE A 74 -4.28 14.25 3.02
CA PHE A 74 -4.94 15.18 2.10
C PHE A 74 -6.36 14.74 1.73
N ILE A 75 -6.57 13.45 1.46
CA ILE A 75 -7.90 12.88 1.15
C ILE A 75 -8.83 12.98 2.37
N LEU A 76 -8.33 12.70 3.57
CA LEU A 76 -9.08 12.81 4.81
C LEU A 76 -9.46 14.26 5.16
N LEU A 77 -8.57 15.22 4.94
CA LEU A 77 -8.82 16.64 5.19
C LEU A 77 -9.87 17.23 4.25
N LYS A 78 -9.97 16.73 3.01
CA LYS A 78 -10.96 17.19 2.03
C LYS A 78 -12.38 16.68 2.31
N LYS A 79 -12.53 15.70 3.21
CA LYS A 79 -13.81 15.09 3.59
C LYS A 79 -14.46 15.80 4.80
N LYS A 80 -13.95 16.97 5.21
CA LYS A 80 -14.45 17.78 6.31
C LYS A 80 -15.22 19.00 5.80
#